data_AF-A0A968D5V0-F1
#
_entry.id   AF-A0A968D5V0-F1
#
_cell.length_a   1.000
_cell.length_b   1.000
_cell.length_c   1.000
_cell.angle_alpha   90.00
_cell.angle_beta   90.00
_cell.angle_gamma   90.00
#
_symmetry.space_group_name_H-M   'P 1'
#
loop_
_entity.id
_entity.type
_entity.pdbx_description
1 polymer ?
#
loop_
_entity_poly.entity_id
_entity_poly.type
_entity_poly.pdbx_seq_one_letter_code
_entity_poly.pdbx_strand_id
1 'polypeptide(L)'
;MSLTIAHIPLGLLPHIGNKLWAIKSERSRSQFVALAFTFGIILPAITLGGALARGRLGGSLFDAGGANTALPALFIDLFPTWLAALLGVGILSAVMSTADGLVISTSQVFANDIYRRSIAPRLHKQLDRTALDRNVLIISRVVTALTMVGSAVLAWFVMDMNVVLLVWVGIGGFTAAMAGPLVLGSLWRGVT
;
A
#
# COMPACT_ATOMS: atom_id res chain seq x y z
N MET A 1 -11.98 8.81 -21.58
CA MET A 1 -10.56 9.23 -21.61
C MET A 1 -10.08 9.80 -20.26
N SER A 2 -10.95 10.44 -19.47
CA SER A 2 -10.61 10.89 -18.10
C SER A 2 -10.34 9.75 -17.11
N LEU A 3 -11.10 8.66 -17.20
CA LEU A 3 -10.95 7.50 -16.30
C LEU A 3 -9.59 6.80 -16.47
N THR A 4 -9.12 6.62 -17.71
CA THR A 4 -7.80 6.01 -17.97
C THR A 4 -6.66 6.90 -17.52
N ILE A 5 -6.75 8.22 -17.72
CA ILE A 5 -5.73 9.19 -17.29
C ILE A 5 -5.64 9.26 -15.76
N ALA A 6 -6.77 9.16 -15.05
CA ALA A 6 -6.81 9.21 -13.59
C ALA A 6 -6.13 8.01 -12.89
N HIS A 7 -5.98 6.87 -13.58
CA HIS A 7 -5.37 5.66 -13.02
C HIS A 7 -3.90 5.47 -13.43
N ILE A 8 -3.36 6.31 -14.33
CA ILE A 8 -1.92 6.34 -14.67
C ILE A 8 -1.02 6.50 -13.43
N PRO A 9 -1.36 7.33 -12.41
CA PRO A 9 -0.57 7.46 -11.20
C PRO A 9 -0.43 6.16 -10.38
N LEU A 10 -1.38 5.21 -10.46
CA LEU A 10 -1.29 3.93 -9.75
C LEU A 10 -0.13 3.07 -10.27
N GLY A 11 0.16 3.13 -11.58
CA GLY A 11 1.32 2.46 -12.19
C GLY A 11 2.64 3.17 -11.92
N LEU A 12 2.59 4.44 -11.50
CA LEU A 12 3.75 5.28 -11.17
C LEU A 12 4.11 5.24 -9.67
N LEU A 13 3.28 4.61 -8.83
CA LEU A 13 3.62 4.40 -7.42
C LEU A 13 4.95 3.64 -7.33
N PRO A 14 5.91 4.07 -6.50
CA PRO A 14 7.27 3.53 -6.52
C PRO A 14 7.33 2.00 -6.38
N HIS A 15 6.48 1.43 -5.53
CA HIS A 15 6.42 -0.01 -5.24
C HIS A 15 5.78 -0.85 -6.35
N ILE A 16 4.86 -0.27 -7.14
CA ILE A 16 4.24 -0.94 -8.30
C ILE A 16 5.12 -0.74 -9.55
N GLY A 17 5.57 0.50 -9.77
CA GLY A 17 6.42 0.88 -10.88
C GLY A 17 7.67 0.02 -10.92
N ASN A 18 8.42 -0.10 -9.82
CA ASN A 18 9.66 -0.87 -9.81
C ASN A 18 9.47 -2.34 -10.26
N LYS A 19 8.31 -2.95 -9.96
CA LYS A 19 7.94 -4.30 -10.43
C LYS A 19 7.60 -4.31 -11.92
N LEU A 20 6.83 -3.34 -12.39
CA LEU A 20 6.45 -3.21 -13.80
C LEU A 20 7.68 -3.00 -14.71
N TRP A 21 8.61 -2.15 -14.28
CA TRP A 21 9.86 -1.84 -15.00
C TRP A 21 10.86 -2.99 -14.97
N ALA A 22 10.79 -3.90 -13.99
CA ALA A 22 11.60 -5.11 -13.95
C ALA A 22 11.19 -6.17 -15.01
N ILE A 23 9.97 -6.07 -15.56
CA ILE A 23 9.47 -7.01 -16.58
C ILE A 23 10.10 -6.68 -17.95
N LYS A 24 11.00 -7.55 -18.39
CA LYS A 24 11.77 -7.37 -19.63
C LYS A 24 10.94 -7.60 -20.90
N SER A 25 9.98 -8.52 -20.88
CA SER A 25 9.15 -8.87 -22.04
C SER A 25 7.90 -7.98 -22.15
N GLU A 26 7.66 -7.43 -23.35
CA GLU A 26 6.50 -6.57 -23.63
C GLU A 26 5.18 -7.32 -23.44
N ARG A 27 5.11 -8.59 -23.88
CA ARG A 27 3.93 -9.46 -23.69
C ARG A 27 3.58 -9.64 -22.21
N SER A 28 4.57 -9.90 -21.35
CA SER A 28 4.33 -10.11 -19.92
C SER A 28 3.98 -8.81 -19.20
N ARG A 29 4.52 -7.67 -19.66
CA ARG A 29 4.14 -6.34 -19.15
C ARG A 29 2.69 -6.01 -19.47
N SER A 30 2.25 -6.25 -20.71
CA SER A 30 0.87 -6.06 -21.12
C SER A 30 -0.09 -6.99 -20.37
N GLN A 31 0.29 -8.26 -20.18
CA GLN A 31 -0.47 -9.21 -19.35
C GLN A 31 -0.61 -8.75 -17.89
N PHE A 32 0.47 -8.23 -17.29
CA PHE A 32 0.43 -7.69 -15.94
C PHE A 32 -0.54 -6.50 -15.84
N VAL A 33 -0.49 -5.56 -16.79
CA VAL A 33 -1.41 -4.41 -16.82
C VAL A 33 -2.84 -4.86 -17.00
N ALA A 34 -3.10 -5.80 -17.91
CA ALA A 34 -4.44 -6.36 -18.11
C ALA A 34 -4.98 -7.02 -16.83
N LEU A 35 -4.15 -7.85 -16.16
CA LEU A 35 -4.52 -8.51 -14.92
C LEU A 35 -4.79 -7.50 -13.80
N ALA A 36 -3.94 -6.49 -13.65
CA ALA A 36 -4.13 -5.43 -12.66
C ALA A 36 -5.43 -4.66 -12.90
N PHE A 37 -5.76 -4.36 -14.16
CA PHE A 37 -7.01 -3.70 -14.53
C PHE A 37 -8.23 -4.57 -14.24
N THR A 38 -8.17 -5.87 -14.57
CA THR A 38 -9.24 -6.83 -14.27
C THR A 38 -9.48 -6.92 -12.76
N PHE A 39 -8.43 -7.06 -11.94
CA PHE A 39 -8.57 -7.05 -10.48
C PHE A 39 -9.11 -5.71 -9.97
N GLY A 40 -8.68 -4.58 -10.54
CA GLY A 40 -9.18 -3.26 -10.19
C GLY A 40 -10.69 -3.10 -10.39
N ILE A 41 -11.25 -3.71 -11.45
CA ILE A 41 -12.70 -3.70 -11.70
C ILE A 41 -13.45 -4.66 -10.75
N ILE A 42 -12.85 -5.78 -10.39
CA ILE A 42 -13.48 -6.81 -9.55
C ILE A 42 -13.47 -6.42 -8.07
N LEU A 43 -12.40 -5.77 -7.59
CA LEU A 43 -12.21 -5.43 -6.16
C LEU A 43 -13.39 -4.70 -5.51
N PRO A 44 -14.06 -3.72 -6.16
CA PRO A 44 -15.27 -3.09 -5.62
C PRO A 44 -16.39 -4.07 -5.25
N ALA A 45 -16.43 -5.28 -5.81
CA ALA A 45 -17.40 -6.31 -5.46
C ALA A 45 -17.32 -6.75 -3.99
N ILE A 46 -16.20 -6.50 -3.29
CA ILE A 46 -16.08 -6.70 -1.83
C ILE A 46 -17.16 -5.93 -1.06
N THR A 47 -17.62 -4.78 -1.58
CA THR A 47 -18.70 -3.99 -0.98
C THR A 47 -20.02 -4.75 -0.89
N LEU A 48 -20.28 -5.69 -1.82
CA LEU A 48 -21.45 -6.57 -1.77
C LEU A 48 -21.39 -7.50 -0.55
N GLY A 49 -20.20 -7.98 -0.19
CA GLY A 49 -20.00 -8.76 1.03
C GLY A 49 -20.31 -7.95 2.30
N GLY A 50 -19.90 -6.68 2.33
CA GLY A 50 -20.25 -5.75 3.42
C GLY A 50 -21.76 -5.46 3.49
N ALA A 51 -22.41 -5.26 2.34
CA ALA A 51 -23.86 -5.06 2.27
C ALA A 51 -24.62 -6.31 2.74
N LEU A 52 -24.16 -7.50 2.35
CA LEU A 52 -24.71 -8.78 2.81
C LEU A 52 -24.54 -8.95 4.32
N ALA A 53 -23.35 -8.65 4.87
CA ALA A 53 -23.10 -8.68 6.31
C ALA A 53 -24.07 -7.77 7.06
N ARG A 54 -24.30 -6.54 6.56
CA ARG A 54 -25.25 -5.60 7.17
C ARG A 54 -26.69 -6.12 7.13
N GLY A 55 -27.12 -6.69 6.00
CA GLY A 55 -28.47 -7.23 5.83
C GLY A 55 -28.73 -8.49 6.67
N ARG A 56 -27.71 -9.34 6.83
CA ARG A 56 -27.81 -10.62 7.53
C ARG A 56 -27.64 -10.51 9.04
N LEU A 57 -26.63 -9.77 9.50
CA LEU A 57 -26.26 -9.66 10.92
C LEU A 57 -27.00 -8.52 11.63
N GLY A 58 -27.51 -7.53 10.88
CA GLY A 58 -28.36 -6.48 11.43
C GLY A 58 -27.68 -5.71 12.58
N GLY A 59 -28.32 -5.70 13.75
CA GLY A 59 -27.83 -5.02 14.95
C GLY A 59 -26.61 -5.69 15.61
N SER A 60 -26.51 -7.03 15.53
CA SER A 60 -25.43 -7.80 16.16
C SER A 60 -24.04 -7.45 15.62
N LEU A 61 -23.98 -6.87 14.42
CA LEU A 61 -22.73 -6.39 13.83
C LEU A 61 -22.10 -5.25 14.65
N PHE A 62 -22.91 -4.38 15.26
CA PHE A 62 -22.40 -3.26 16.06
C PHE A 62 -21.81 -3.75 17.39
N ASP A 63 -22.34 -4.82 17.95
CA ASP A 63 -21.81 -5.46 19.16
C ASP A 63 -20.48 -6.17 18.88
N ALA A 64 -20.30 -6.67 17.65
CA ALA A 64 -19.11 -7.41 17.22
C ALA A 64 -17.94 -6.52 16.74
N GLY A 65 -17.97 -5.20 16.95
CA GLY A 65 -16.92 -4.28 16.47
C GLY A 65 -17.25 -3.53 15.18
N GLY A 66 -18.51 -3.57 14.74
CA GLY A 66 -19.04 -2.73 13.67
C GLY A 66 -18.51 -3.08 12.27
N ALA A 67 -18.26 -2.04 11.47
CA ALA A 67 -17.90 -2.22 10.06
C ALA A 67 -16.56 -2.96 9.87
N ASN A 68 -15.63 -2.84 10.83
CA ASN A 68 -14.29 -3.43 10.74
C ASN A 68 -14.31 -4.97 10.80
N THR A 69 -15.33 -5.55 11.44
CA THR A 69 -15.46 -7.01 11.66
C THR A 69 -16.55 -7.65 10.80
N ALA A 70 -17.15 -6.89 9.88
CA ALA A 70 -18.28 -7.33 9.08
C ALA A 70 -18.02 -8.58 8.24
N LEU A 71 -16.88 -8.65 7.55
CA LEU A 71 -16.54 -9.82 6.74
C LEU A 71 -16.19 -11.06 7.59
N PRO A 72 -15.32 -10.95 8.63
CA PRO A 72 -15.09 -12.07 9.54
C PRO A 72 -16.36 -12.61 10.19
N ALA A 73 -17.23 -11.73 10.71
CA ALA A 73 -18.49 -12.13 11.33
C ALA A 73 -19.43 -12.84 10.34
N LEU A 74 -19.51 -12.33 9.10
CA LEU A 74 -20.29 -12.96 8.04
C LEU A 74 -19.75 -14.36 7.69
N PHE A 75 -18.42 -14.55 7.66
CA PHE A 75 -17.85 -15.85 7.35
C PHE A 75 -18.15 -16.88 8.43
N ILE A 76 -18.12 -16.47 9.71
CA ILE A 76 -18.46 -17.34 10.84
C ILE A 76 -19.95 -17.71 10.82
N ASP A 77 -20.85 -16.80 10.43
CA ASP A 77 -22.29 -17.08 10.31
C ASP A 77 -22.61 -18.03 9.15
N LEU A 78 -21.91 -17.91 8.01
CA LEU A 78 -22.29 -18.56 6.77
C LEU A 78 -21.55 -19.88 6.48
N PHE A 79 -20.31 -20.03 6.94
CA PHE A 79 -19.44 -21.15 6.58
C PHE A 79 -19.11 -22.04 7.78
N PRO A 80 -18.77 -23.32 7.55
CA PRO A 80 -18.22 -24.16 8.61
C PRO A 80 -16.91 -23.56 9.14
N THR A 81 -16.64 -23.77 10.43
CA THR A 81 -15.53 -23.17 11.18
C THR A 81 -14.17 -23.31 10.49
N TRP A 82 -13.87 -24.46 9.88
CA TRP A 82 -12.60 -24.67 9.18
C TRP A 82 -12.46 -23.78 7.92
N LEU A 83 -13.55 -23.55 7.19
CA LEU A 83 -13.55 -22.73 5.97
C LEU A 83 -13.52 -21.24 6.31
N ALA A 84 -14.29 -20.83 7.33
CA ALA A 84 -14.23 -19.46 7.85
C ALA A 84 -12.81 -19.11 8.33
N ALA A 85 -12.15 -20.02 9.04
CA ALA A 85 -10.76 -19.86 9.46
C ALA A 85 -9.80 -19.77 8.27
N LEU A 86 -9.96 -20.63 7.26
CA LEU A 86 -9.14 -20.60 6.04
C LEU A 86 -9.26 -19.25 5.30
N LEU A 87 -10.48 -18.75 5.13
CA LEU A 87 -10.75 -17.44 4.53
C LEU A 87 -10.13 -16.30 5.35
N GLY A 88 -10.22 -16.37 6.68
CA GLY A 88 -9.58 -15.42 7.59
C GLY A 88 -8.06 -15.39 7.43
N VAL A 89 -7.41 -16.56 7.36
CA VAL A 89 -5.97 -16.67 7.07
C VAL A 89 -5.63 -16.10 5.70
N GLY A 90 -6.47 -16.32 4.68
CA GLY A 90 -6.31 -15.73 3.36
C GLY A 90 -6.30 -14.20 3.37
N ILE A 91 -7.24 -13.58 4.11
CA ILE A 91 -7.28 -12.12 4.30
C ILE A 91 -6.02 -11.63 5.01
N LEU A 92 -5.64 -12.27 6.12
CA LEU A 92 -4.43 -11.90 6.86
C LEU A 92 -3.17 -12.01 5.99
N SER A 93 -3.08 -13.05 5.17
CA SER A 93 -1.97 -13.23 4.22
C SER A 93 -1.93 -12.11 3.17
N ALA A 94 -3.09 -11.68 2.66
CA ALA A 94 -3.18 -10.59 1.69
C ALA A 94 -2.78 -9.24 2.31
N VAL A 95 -3.20 -8.98 3.55
CA VAL A 95 -2.82 -7.79 4.32
C VAL A 95 -1.31 -7.78 4.57
N MET A 96 -0.73 -8.90 4.98
CA MET A 96 0.70 -9.01 5.25
C MET A 96 1.54 -8.79 3.98
N SER A 97 1.15 -9.38 2.85
CA SER A 97 1.78 -9.13 1.54
C SER A 97 1.81 -7.64 1.16
N THR A 98 0.72 -6.92 1.45
CA THR A 98 0.64 -5.48 1.19
C THR A 98 1.55 -4.70 2.14
N ALA A 99 1.48 -5.00 3.44
CA ALA A 99 2.30 -4.35 4.46
C ALA A 99 3.81 -4.53 4.19
N ASP A 100 4.23 -5.75 3.88
CA ASP A 100 5.63 -6.07 3.54
C ASP A 100 6.10 -5.27 2.33
N GLY A 101 5.28 -5.19 1.28
CA GLY A 101 5.56 -4.40 0.10
C GLY A 101 5.76 -2.91 0.40
N LEU A 102 4.91 -2.34 1.25
CA LEU A 102 4.99 -0.94 1.67
C LEU A 102 6.22 -0.66 2.53
N VAL A 103 6.51 -1.51 3.51
CA VAL A 103 7.67 -1.36 4.41
C VAL A 103 8.98 -1.44 3.64
N ILE A 104 9.10 -2.41 2.72
CA ILE A 104 10.28 -2.55 1.86
C ILE A 104 10.41 -1.33 0.94
N SER A 105 9.32 -0.87 0.33
CA SER A 105 9.34 0.33 -0.52
C SER A 105 9.81 1.57 0.23
N THR A 106 9.29 1.81 1.44
CA THR A 106 9.71 2.93 2.29
C THR A 106 11.20 2.83 2.59
N SER A 107 11.67 1.65 2.97
CA SER A 107 13.08 1.40 3.27
C SER A 107 13.98 1.68 2.06
N GLN A 108 13.54 1.30 0.86
CA GLN A 108 14.26 1.57 -0.39
C GLN A 108 14.35 3.06 -0.72
N VAL A 109 13.28 3.83 -0.50
CA VAL A 109 13.27 5.29 -0.71
C VAL A 109 14.28 5.95 0.23
N PHE A 110 14.29 5.60 1.52
CA PHE A 110 15.26 6.17 2.46
C PHE A 110 16.70 5.73 2.15
N ALA A 111 16.93 4.46 1.85
CA ALA A 111 18.28 3.95 1.64
C ALA A 111 18.89 4.43 0.32
N ASN A 112 18.12 4.45 -0.77
CA ASN A 112 18.63 4.80 -2.10
C ASN A 112 18.48 6.29 -2.44
N ASP A 113 17.32 6.89 -2.18
CA ASP A 113 17.05 8.25 -2.65
C ASP A 113 17.55 9.29 -1.63
N ILE A 114 17.30 9.04 -0.34
CA ILE A 114 17.75 9.95 0.72
C ILE A 114 19.23 9.69 1.02
N TYR A 115 19.61 8.47 1.43
CA TYR A 115 20.99 8.22 1.82
C TYR A 115 21.95 8.17 0.63
N ARG A 116 21.80 7.22 -0.29
CA ARG A 116 22.78 6.98 -1.36
C ARG A 116 22.87 8.15 -2.36
N ARG A 117 21.74 8.75 -2.76
CA ARG A 117 21.73 9.85 -3.74
C ARG A 117 21.90 11.24 -3.13
N SER A 118 21.38 11.50 -1.93
CA SER A 118 21.39 12.87 -1.37
C SER A 118 22.46 13.07 -0.29
N ILE A 119 22.58 12.16 0.69
CA ILE A 119 23.47 12.33 1.84
C ILE A 119 24.90 11.87 1.53
N ALA A 120 25.07 10.65 0.98
CA ALA A 120 26.39 10.05 0.76
C ALA A 120 27.31 10.90 -0.13
N PRO A 121 26.86 11.51 -1.25
CA PRO A 121 27.72 12.37 -2.07
C PRO A 121 28.14 13.67 -1.38
N ARG A 122 27.37 14.13 -0.40
CA ARG A 122 27.64 15.37 0.35
C ARG A 122 28.55 15.15 1.55
N LEU A 123 28.30 14.07 2.30
CA LEU A 123 28.99 13.77 3.55
C LEU A 123 30.25 12.91 3.34
N HIS A 124 30.26 12.06 2.32
CA HIS A 124 31.27 11.03 2.13
C HIS A 124 31.75 10.94 0.68
N LYS A 125 32.35 12.03 0.17
CA LYS A 125 32.81 12.16 -1.23
C LYS A 125 33.80 11.08 -1.69
N GLN A 126 34.44 10.34 -0.77
CA GLN A 126 35.44 9.31 -1.06
C GLN A 126 35.12 7.94 -0.43
N LEU A 127 33.85 7.64 -0.14
CA LEU A 127 33.48 6.29 0.33
C LEU A 127 33.71 5.25 -0.77
N ASP A 128 34.41 4.16 -0.43
CA ASP A 128 34.53 2.99 -1.28
C ASP A 128 33.12 2.39 -1.57
N ARG A 129 32.93 1.84 -2.77
CA ARG A 129 31.61 1.36 -3.25
C ARG A 129 31.05 0.25 -2.36
N THR A 130 31.91 -0.66 -1.91
CA THR A 130 31.57 -1.73 -0.96
C THR A 130 31.15 -1.20 0.40
N ALA A 131 31.80 -0.14 0.90
CA ALA A 131 31.42 0.49 2.16
C ALA A 131 30.08 1.24 2.03
N LEU A 132 29.83 1.88 0.89
CA LEU A 132 28.55 2.52 0.59
C LEU A 132 27.41 1.50 0.53
N ASP A 133 27.58 0.38 -0.17
CA ASP A 133 26.56 -0.66 -0.28
C ASP A 133 26.25 -1.30 1.07
N ARG A 134 27.27 -1.53 1.91
CA ARG A 134 27.09 -2.00 3.29
C ARG A 134 26.27 -1.01 4.13
N ASN A 135 26.56 0.29 4.02
CA ASN A 135 25.83 1.32 4.75
C ASN A 135 24.37 1.42 4.27
N VAL A 136 24.14 1.35 2.96
CA VAL A 136 22.78 1.32 2.36
C VAL A 136 21.98 0.13 2.91
N LEU A 137 22.59 -1.06 2.99
CA LEU A 137 21.98 -2.25 3.58
C LEU A 137 21.63 -2.06 5.06
N ILE A 138 22.54 -1.51 5.86
CA ILE A 138 22.30 -1.24 7.28
C ILE A 138 21.16 -0.25 7.45
N ILE A 139 21.19 0.86 6.71
CA ILE A 139 20.15 1.90 6.75
C ILE A 139 18.81 1.33 6.33
N SER A 140 18.76 0.53 5.27
CA SER A 140 17.53 -0.15 4.86
C SER A 140 16.95 -0.99 6.01
N ARG A 141 17.77 -1.79 6.70
CA ARG A 141 17.31 -2.63 7.82
C ARG A 141 16.81 -1.80 9.01
N VAL A 142 17.53 -0.73 9.35
CA VAL A 142 17.15 0.18 10.44
C VAL A 142 15.83 0.87 10.10
N VAL A 143 15.68 1.39 8.89
CA VAL A 143 14.44 2.04 8.44
C VAL A 143 13.28 1.04 8.40
N THR A 144 13.50 -0.20 7.96
CA THR A 144 12.48 -1.27 8.04
C THR A 144 11.99 -1.44 9.48
N ALA A 145 12.92 -1.62 10.43
CA ALA A 145 12.58 -1.80 11.84
C ALA A 145 11.83 -0.59 12.42
N LEU A 146 12.30 0.63 12.15
CA LEU A 146 11.65 1.87 12.58
C LEU A 146 10.25 2.03 11.98
N THR A 147 10.08 1.70 10.70
CA THR A 147 8.79 1.77 10.01
C THR A 147 7.80 0.79 10.64
N MET A 148 8.24 -0.44 10.95
CA MET A 148 7.41 -1.45 11.61
C MET A 148 6.98 -1.00 13.02
N VAL A 149 7.92 -0.52 13.84
CA VAL A 149 7.61 -0.03 15.19
C VAL A 149 6.69 1.19 15.13
N GLY A 150 6.99 2.16 14.27
CA GLY A 150 6.15 3.35 14.10
C GLY A 150 4.74 3.02 13.63
N SER A 151 4.60 2.07 12.69
CA SER A 151 3.30 1.60 12.21
C SER A 151 2.52 0.86 13.29
N ALA A 152 3.18 0.02 14.09
CA ALA A 152 2.54 -0.69 15.20
C ALA A 152 2.07 0.26 16.31
N VAL A 153 2.89 1.25 16.67
CA VAL A 153 2.53 2.29 17.64
C VAL A 153 1.35 3.10 17.13
N LEU A 154 1.38 3.54 15.87
CA LEU A 154 0.26 4.27 15.27
C LEU A 154 -1.02 3.43 15.24
N ALA A 155 -0.91 2.14 14.85
CA ALA A 155 -2.03 1.20 14.83
C ALA A 155 -2.66 1.03 16.22
N TRP A 156 -1.86 1.05 17.29
CA TRP A 156 -2.36 0.99 18.66
C TRP A 156 -3.24 2.20 19.01
N PHE A 157 -2.85 3.40 18.58
CA PHE A 157 -3.61 4.64 18.86
C PHE A 157 -4.91 4.77 18.07
N VAL A 158 -5.06 4.04 16.97
CA VAL A 158 -6.19 4.18 16.02
C VAL A 158 -7.02 2.91 15.90
N MET A 159 -6.83 1.93 16.80
CA MET A 159 -7.46 0.61 16.73
C MET A 159 -8.98 0.66 16.75
N ASP A 160 -9.56 1.61 17.49
CA ASP A 160 -11.02 1.78 17.61
C ASP A 160 -11.64 2.56 16.45
N MET A 161 -10.83 3.10 15.54
CA MET A 161 -11.31 3.88 14.41
C MET A 161 -11.71 2.98 13.22
N ASN A 162 -12.59 3.49 12.37
CA ASN A 162 -12.93 2.79 11.14
C ASN A 162 -11.73 2.79 10.17
N VAL A 163 -11.29 1.60 9.77
CA VAL A 163 -10.09 1.43 8.92
C VAL A 163 -10.25 2.15 7.58
N VAL A 164 -11.45 2.20 7.01
CA VAL A 164 -11.72 2.89 5.74
C VAL A 164 -11.48 4.39 5.87
N LEU A 165 -11.89 5.00 7.00
CA LEU A 165 -11.65 6.41 7.26
C LEU A 165 -10.16 6.70 7.40
N LEU A 166 -9.42 5.83 8.11
CA LEU A 166 -7.98 5.96 8.22
C LEU A 166 -7.27 5.93 6.86
N VAL A 167 -7.65 4.97 6.02
CA VAL A 167 -7.10 4.85 4.66
C VAL A 167 -7.42 6.10 3.84
N TRP A 168 -8.65 6.63 3.94
CA TRP A 168 -9.04 7.85 3.23
C TRP A 168 -8.29 9.09 3.70
N VAL A 169 -8.08 9.24 5.00
CA VAL A 169 -7.28 10.35 5.54
C VAL A 169 -5.84 10.25 5.09
N GLY A 170 -5.25 9.05 5.12
CA GLY A 170 -3.89 8.81 4.67
C GLY A 170 -3.69 9.09 3.17
N ILE A 171 -4.50 8.46 2.32
CA ILE A 171 -4.44 8.66 0.86
C ILE A 171 -4.81 10.10 0.50
N GLY A 172 -5.88 10.63 1.09
CA GLY A 172 -6.36 12.00 0.86
C GLY A 172 -5.27 13.03 1.18
N GLY A 173 -4.63 12.92 2.34
CA GLY A 173 -3.51 13.79 2.72
C GLY A 173 -2.33 13.70 1.75
N PHE A 174 -1.94 12.49 1.36
CA PHE A 174 -0.87 12.30 0.37
C PHE A 174 -1.22 12.91 -0.99
N THR A 175 -2.42 12.65 -1.50
CA THR A 175 -2.87 13.21 -2.80
C THR A 175 -2.95 14.72 -2.77
N ALA A 176 -3.41 15.34 -1.67
CA ALA A 176 -3.44 16.78 -1.52
C ALA A 176 -2.04 17.40 -1.55
N ALA A 177 -1.06 16.78 -0.88
CA ALA A 177 0.33 17.23 -0.87
C ALA A 177 1.00 17.12 -2.26
N MET A 178 0.69 16.07 -3.03
CA MET A 178 1.28 15.82 -4.35
C MET A 178 0.55 16.52 -5.50
N ALA A 179 -0.72 16.87 -5.34
CA ALA A 179 -1.52 17.51 -6.39
C ALA A 179 -0.90 18.83 -6.86
N GLY A 180 -0.44 19.68 -5.94
CA GLY A 180 0.19 20.97 -6.28
C GLY A 180 1.41 20.81 -7.21
N PRO A 181 2.47 20.10 -6.78
CA PRO A 181 3.66 19.87 -7.61
C PRO A 181 3.36 19.16 -8.93
N LEU A 182 2.47 18.17 -8.95
CA LEU A 182 2.16 17.42 -10.17
C LEU A 182 1.36 18.25 -11.17
N VAL A 183 0.35 19.00 -10.72
CA VAL A 183 -0.48 19.84 -11.59
C VAL A 183 0.34 21.03 -12.11
N LEU A 184 1.06 21.73 -11.22
CA LEU A 184 1.89 22.87 -11.62
C LEU A 184 3.06 22.42 -12.50
N GLY A 185 3.76 21.34 -12.15
CA GLY A 185 4.88 20.82 -12.94
C GLY A 185 4.48 20.22 -14.30
N SER A 186 3.24 19.74 -14.46
CA SER A 186 2.75 19.21 -15.75
C SER A 186 2.20 20.29 -16.68
N LEU A 187 1.60 21.35 -16.15
CA LEU A 187 0.94 22.40 -16.94
C LEU A 187 1.84 23.63 -17.16
N TRP A 188 2.77 23.91 -16.25
CA TRP A 188 3.60 25.10 -16.29
C TRP A 188 5.07 24.77 -16.53
N ARG A 189 5.57 25.14 -17.71
CA ARG A 189 6.97 24.94 -18.13
C ARG A 189 8.01 25.78 -17.38
N GLY A 190 7.58 26.69 -16.49
CA GLY A 190 8.45 27.60 -15.73
C GLY A 190 8.73 27.16 -14.29
N VAL A 191 8.25 25.98 -13.88
CA VAL A 191 8.53 25.42 -12.57
C VAL A 191 9.99 24.93 -12.53
N THR A 192 10.77 25.39 -11.56
CA THR A 192 12.14 24.94 -11.27
C THR A 192 12.16 24.02 -10.07
#